data_AF-A0A0F7N0I6-F1
#
_entry.id   AF-A0A0F7N0I6-F1
#
_cell.length_a   1.000
_cell.length_b   1.000
_cell.length_c   1.000
_cell.angle_alpha   90.00
_cell.angle_beta   90.00
_cell.angle_gamma   90.00
#
_symmetry.space_group_name_H-M   'P 1'
#
loop_
_entity.id
_entity.type
_entity.pdbx_description
1 polymer ?
#
loop_
_entity_poly.entity_id
_entity_poly.type
_entity_poly.pdbx_seq_one_letter_code
_entity_poly.pdbx_strand_id
1 'polypeptide(L)'
;MAPIGRTAAARGTRAALAAAVLLPLTVAGPASAASAATAPQAAPRVAAQGAPAQAVPAQKKLPEGLYGTADPEFDGVWRQSLALLAQRSQQLRPAPAAVAFLTGQQCADGGFAAYRADVAKPCDEAAEDTNATAAAVQALSAVGGERKAVAEGVAWLKEIQNEDGGWGFNPGGPTDANSTAVVVGALAAVGEEPEKTTAGGGSPYDALATLQLGCDAKKAERGAYAYQPEDDGALFPNDYATAAAVLAGTGSGLGAGLAKGGGKDEPVEAGACTEDPSPAEAADAGAAYLAQKLAAGDGHLPMVTGEGPDHNATAVAVLALAAGGHGSAAREPYGWLERDKGTLSWSKENPAALATLILAADAVDADPSAFAGGTDLVASLNATGPQPTAEKPATDPAASEESSDDDGGGPGVAVWSLLAVGLAAGAGIGLLASARRKKRA
;
A
#
# COMPACT_ATOMS: atom_id res chain seq x y z
N MET A 1 59.15 20.43 -9.71
CA MET A 1 59.43 21.01 -8.38
C MET A 1 58.08 21.34 -7.73
N ALA A 2 57.71 20.64 -6.66
CA ALA A 2 56.67 21.10 -5.72
C ALA A 2 57.29 22.09 -4.70
N PRO A 3 56.56 22.74 -3.76
CA PRO A 3 55.11 22.81 -3.47
C PRO A 3 54.64 24.28 -3.20
N ILE A 4 53.57 24.47 -2.40
CA ILE A 4 52.95 25.71 -1.81
C ILE A 4 51.52 25.91 -2.39
N GLY A 5 50.43 26.06 -1.64
CA GLY A 5 50.17 26.16 -0.21
C GLY A 5 48.66 26.34 0.04
N ARG A 6 48.19 25.90 1.20
CA ARG A 6 46.81 26.07 1.71
C ARG A 6 46.51 27.53 2.08
N THR A 7 45.31 28.01 1.75
CA THR A 7 44.42 28.95 2.49
C THR A 7 43.10 29.01 1.72
N ALA A 8 41.90 29.26 2.24
CA ALA A 8 41.29 29.23 3.56
C ALA A 8 39.78 29.12 3.31
N ALA A 9 39.06 28.40 4.17
CA ALA A 9 37.62 28.21 4.09
C ALA A 9 36.85 29.52 4.34
N ALA A 10 35.94 29.87 3.43
CA ALA A 10 34.89 30.86 3.68
C ALA A 10 33.66 30.11 4.21
N ARG A 11 33.40 30.28 5.51
CA ARG A 11 32.15 29.87 6.16
C ARG A 11 31.00 30.70 5.60
N GLY A 12 30.22 30.11 4.71
CA GLY A 12 28.88 30.56 4.37
C GLY A 12 27.88 29.70 5.13
N THR A 13 27.25 30.25 6.16
CA THR A 13 26.07 29.69 6.82
C THR A 13 24.94 29.57 5.80
N ARG A 14 24.75 28.38 5.22
CA ARG A 14 23.48 27.98 4.62
C ARG A 14 22.65 27.36 5.74
N ALA A 15 21.63 28.10 6.18
CA ALA A 15 20.57 27.54 7.00
C ALA A 15 19.95 26.38 6.21
N ALA A 16 20.01 25.18 6.78
CA ALA A 16 19.19 24.06 6.33
C ALA A 16 17.73 24.47 6.51
N LEU A 17 17.00 24.64 5.40
CA LEU A 17 15.55 24.57 5.47
C LEU A 17 15.22 23.11 5.76
N ALA A 18 14.83 22.83 7.00
CA ALA A 18 14.11 21.62 7.33
C ALA A 18 12.81 21.61 6.50
N ALA A 19 12.73 20.69 5.55
CA ALA A 19 11.49 20.40 4.84
C ALA A 19 10.59 19.57 5.76
N ALA A 20 9.83 20.25 6.62
CA ALA A 20 8.68 19.68 7.30
C ALA A 20 7.42 20.01 6.49
N VAL A 21 6.98 19.10 5.62
CA VAL A 21 5.78 19.19 4.75
C VAL A 21 5.48 17.73 4.32
N LEU A 22 4.33 17.06 4.51
CA LEU A 22 2.97 17.40 4.92
C LEU A 22 2.30 16.19 5.59
N LEU A 23 1.76 16.38 6.80
CA LEU A 23 0.58 15.67 7.27
C LEU A 23 -0.67 16.26 6.59
N PRO A 24 -1.70 15.48 6.22
CA PRO A 24 -2.95 16.06 5.72
C PRO A 24 -3.62 16.88 6.85
N LEU A 25 -3.71 18.18 6.62
CA LEU A 25 -4.41 19.15 7.46
C LEU A 25 -5.90 18.79 7.55
N THR A 26 -6.37 18.48 8.77
CA THR A 26 -7.80 18.49 9.09
C THR A 26 -8.24 19.93 9.36
N VAL A 27 -9.32 20.35 8.69
CA VAL A 27 -9.93 21.67 8.87
C VAL A 27 -10.71 21.68 10.19
N ALA A 28 -10.20 22.40 11.18
CA ALA A 28 -10.95 22.74 12.39
C ALA A 28 -12.01 23.81 12.07
N GLY A 29 -13.29 23.44 12.15
CA GLY A 29 -14.41 24.39 12.13
C GLY A 29 -14.48 25.23 13.42
N PRO A 30 -15.06 26.45 13.39
CA PRO A 30 -14.98 27.37 14.52
C PRO A 30 -15.90 26.95 15.67
N ALA A 31 -15.30 26.69 16.83
CA ALA A 31 -16.03 26.54 18.08
C ALA A 31 -16.60 27.91 18.50
N SER A 32 -17.92 27.95 18.66
CA SER A 32 -18.62 29.07 19.30
C SER A 32 -18.42 29.00 20.82
N ALA A 33 -17.77 30.00 21.40
CA ALA A 33 -17.73 30.18 22.86
C ALA A 33 -18.56 31.39 23.24
N ALA A 34 -19.56 31.16 24.09
CA ALA A 34 -20.40 32.18 24.69
C ALA A 34 -19.80 32.69 26.01
N SER A 35 -19.84 34.03 26.15
CA SER A 35 -20.01 34.86 27.36
C SER A 35 -18.94 34.88 28.47
N ALA A 36 -18.33 36.05 28.65
CA ALA A 36 -18.38 36.80 29.91
C ALA A 36 -18.01 38.29 29.69
N ALA A 37 -18.86 39.19 30.19
CA ALA A 37 -18.69 40.64 30.13
C ALA A 37 -17.79 41.15 31.27
N THR A 38 -16.84 42.07 30.96
CA THR A 38 -16.34 43.12 31.87
C THR A 38 -15.85 44.34 31.07
N ALA A 39 -15.82 45.50 31.73
CA ALA A 39 -15.96 46.89 31.26
C ALA A 39 -14.78 47.50 30.45
N PRO A 40 -14.95 48.70 29.82
CA PRO A 40 -14.12 49.18 28.72
C PRO A 40 -12.90 49.99 29.19
N GLN A 41 -11.74 49.74 28.58
CA GLN A 41 -10.62 50.70 28.57
C GLN A 41 -10.32 51.07 27.11
N ALA A 42 -10.41 52.36 26.80
CA ALA A 42 -10.18 52.90 25.48
C ALA A 42 -8.67 52.96 25.18
N ALA A 43 -8.19 52.07 24.31
CA ALA A 43 -6.89 52.17 23.67
C ALA A 43 -7.03 52.88 22.29
N PRO A 44 -6.04 53.68 21.86
CA PRO A 44 -6.12 54.45 20.62
C PRO A 44 -6.19 53.52 19.40
N ARG A 45 -7.13 53.81 18.50
CA ARG A 45 -7.33 53.09 17.23
C ARG A 45 -6.16 53.39 16.28
N VAL A 46 -5.25 52.43 16.11
CA VAL A 46 -4.43 52.35 14.91
C VAL A 46 -5.29 51.69 13.84
N ALA A 47 -5.57 52.39 12.75
CA ALA A 47 -6.25 51.81 11.62
C ALA A 47 -5.37 50.70 11.03
N ALA A 48 -5.77 49.44 11.24
CA ALA A 48 -5.21 48.32 10.52
C ALA A 48 -5.53 48.51 9.03
N GLN A 49 -4.53 48.86 8.24
CA GLN A 49 -4.62 48.76 6.79
C GLN A 49 -4.83 47.28 6.48
N GLY A 50 -6.02 46.95 5.98
CA GLY A 50 -6.34 45.58 5.58
C GLY A 50 -5.31 45.11 4.56
N ALA A 51 -4.62 44.02 4.88
CA ALA A 51 -3.85 43.30 3.88
C ALA A 51 -4.80 42.95 2.72
N PRO A 52 -4.40 43.15 1.45
CA PRO A 52 -5.24 42.75 0.34
C PRO A 52 -5.54 41.26 0.50
N ALA A 53 -6.83 40.91 0.52
CA ALA A 53 -7.27 39.53 0.52
C ALA A 53 -6.58 38.84 -0.68
N GLN A 54 -5.67 37.91 -0.38
CA GLN A 54 -5.11 37.04 -1.41
C GLN A 54 -6.30 36.34 -2.06
N ALA A 55 -6.48 36.56 -3.37
CA ALA A 55 -7.49 35.84 -4.12
C ALA A 55 -7.20 34.35 -3.95
N VAL A 56 -8.14 33.61 -3.37
CA VAL A 56 -8.08 32.15 -3.37
C VAL A 56 -8.02 31.74 -4.85
N PRO A 57 -6.95 31.08 -5.33
CA PRO A 57 -6.88 30.66 -6.70
C PRO A 57 -8.12 29.82 -7.02
N ALA A 58 -8.79 30.12 -8.14
CA ALA A 58 -9.89 29.28 -8.59
C ALA A 58 -9.35 27.84 -8.75
N GLN A 59 -9.94 26.87 -8.02
CA GLN A 59 -9.55 25.48 -8.16
C GLN A 59 -9.73 25.07 -9.62
N LYS A 60 -8.63 24.69 -10.27
CA LYS A 60 -8.66 24.15 -11.63
C LYS A 60 -9.53 22.90 -11.61
N LYS A 61 -10.37 22.72 -12.65
CA LYS A 61 -11.14 21.47 -12.82
C LYS A 61 -10.16 20.29 -12.78
N LEU A 62 -10.37 19.38 -11.82
CA LEU A 62 -9.55 18.18 -11.70
C LEU A 62 -9.80 17.22 -12.88
N PRO A 63 -8.81 16.40 -13.25
CA PRO A 63 -8.98 15.39 -14.29
C PRO A 63 -10.11 14.40 -13.97
N GLU A 64 -10.92 14.04 -14.96
CA GLU A 64 -12.10 13.20 -14.75
C GLU A 64 -11.76 11.76 -14.30
N GLY A 65 -10.54 11.30 -14.57
CA GLY A 65 -10.07 9.96 -14.17
C GLY A 65 -9.56 9.85 -12.72
N LEU A 66 -9.35 10.98 -12.06
CA LEU A 66 -8.74 11.04 -10.73
C LEU A 66 -9.78 10.76 -9.63
N TYR A 67 -9.43 9.92 -8.67
CA TYR A 67 -10.21 9.73 -7.45
C TYR A 67 -9.97 10.88 -6.46
N GLY A 68 -11.06 11.36 -5.86
CA GLY A 68 -11.06 12.43 -4.86
C GLY A 68 -11.08 13.85 -5.45
N THR A 69 -11.55 14.80 -4.65
CA THR A 69 -11.72 16.21 -5.03
C THR A 69 -10.71 17.15 -4.35
N ALA A 70 -9.95 16.64 -3.38
CA ALA A 70 -8.86 17.38 -2.75
C ALA A 70 -7.71 17.63 -3.74
N ASP A 71 -6.92 18.66 -3.47
CA ASP A 71 -5.76 19.03 -4.29
C ASP A 71 -4.78 17.86 -4.41
N PRO A 72 -4.51 17.35 -5.63
CA PRO A 72 -3.62 16.20 -5.83
C PRO A 72 -2.14 16.52 -5.83
N GLU A 73 -1.73 17.78 -5.65
CA GLU A 73 -0.32 18.23 -5.79
C GLU A 73 0.69 17.27 -5.13
N PHE A 74 0.34 16.69 -3.98
CA PHE A 74 1.25 15.85 -3.20
C PHE A 74 0.88 14.35 -3.14
N ASP A 75 -0.27 13.93 -3.68
CA ASP A 75 -0.76 12.55 -3.51
C ASP A 75 -1.50 11.96 -4.70
N GLY A 76 -1.61 12.68 -5.83
CA GLY A 76 -2.45 12.30 -6.96
C GLY A 76 -2.19 10.89 -7.49
N VAL A 77 -0.93 10.53 -7.69
CA VAL A 77 -0.52 9.18 -8.13
C VAL A 77 -0.69 8.15 -7.01
N TRP A 78 -0.34 8.50 -5.78
CA TRP A 78 -0.44 7.61 -4.62
C TRP A 78 -1.89 7.19 -4.35
N ARG A 79 -2.80 8.16 -4.19
CA ARG A 79 -4.22 7.91 -3.89
C ARG A 79 -4.92 7.18 -5.03
N GLN A 80 -4.54 7.49 -6.27
CA GLN A 80 -5.05 6.79 -7.44
C GLN A 80 -4.62 5.32 -7.41
N SER A 81 -3.34 5.06 -7.16
CA SER A 81 -2.79 3.70 -7.14
C SER A 81 -3.46 2.84 -6.06
N LEU A 82 -3.64 3.37 -4.85
CA LEU A 82 -4.37 2.70 -3.78
C LEU A 82 -5.83 2.43 -4.16
N ALA A 83 -6.53 3.40 -4.76
CA ALA A 83 -7.91 3.22 -5.20
C ALA A 83 -8.05 2.06 -6.22
N LEU A 84 -7.12 1.97 -7.18
CA LEU A 84 -7.11 0.87 -8.16
C LEU A 84 -6.81 -0.47 -7.48
N LEU A 85 -5.83 -0.52 -6.57
CA LEU A 85 -5.50 -1.74 -5.82
C LEU A 85 -6.69 -2.25 -5.00
N ALA A 86 -7.36 -1.37 -4.26
CA ALA A 86 -8.55 -1.72 -3.48
C ALA A 86 -9.71 -2.19 -4.38
N GLN A 87 -9.90 -1.60 -5.56
CA GLN A 87 -10.88 -2.13 -6.52
C GLN A 87 -10.52 -3.53 -7.01
N ARG A 88 -9.23 -3.78 -7.33
CA ARG A 88 -8.78 -5.10 -7.74
C ARG A 88 -8.95 -6.15 -6.63
N SER A 89 -8.76 -5.78 -5.36
CA SER A 89 -8.96 -6.71 -4.23
C SER A 89 -10.42 -7.11 -4.07
N GLN A 90 -11.34 -6.20 -4.42
CA GLN A 90 -12.77 -6.45 -4.50
C GLN A 90 -13.24 -7.09 -5.81
N GLN A 91 -12.33 -7.61 -6.65
CA GLN A 91 -12.65 -8.20 -7.96
C GLN A 91 -13.43 -7.23 -8.88
N LEU A 92 -13.14 -5.94 -8.76
CA LEU A 92 -13.65 -4.92 -9.65
C LEU A 92 -12.59 -4.62 -10.72
N ARG A 93 -13.04 -4.30 -11.93
CA ARG A 93 -12.22 -3.74 -13.00
C ARG A 93 -12.30 -2.22 -12.91
N PRO A 94 -11.19 -1.52 -12.60
CA PRO A 94 -11.20 -0.07 -12.57
C PRO A 94 -11.64 0.53 -13.90
N ALA A 95 -12.23 1.73 -13.83
CA ALA A 95 -12.69 2.41 -15.02
C ALA A 95 -11.50 2.72 -15.97
N PRO A 96 -11.65 2.54 -17.30
CA PRO A 96 -10.57 2.86 -18.23
C PRO A 96 -10.03 4.30 -18.10
N ALA A 97 -10.90 5.28 -17.78
CA ALA A 97 -10.47 6.66 -17.55
C ALA A 97 -9.57 6.81 -16.31
N ALA A 98 -9.77 5.98 -15.28
CA ALA A 98 -8.95 5.99 -14.07
C ALA A 98 -7.56 5.37 -14.32
N VAL A 99 -7.51 4.28 -15.09
CA VAL A 99 -6.25 3.66 -15.53
C VAL A 99 -5.50 4.60 -16.49
N ALA A 100 -6.21 5.23 -17.43
CA ALA A 100 -5.65 6.20 -18.36
C ALA A 100 -5.11 7.46 -17.65
N PHE A 101 -5.77 7.90 -16.56
CA PHE A 101 -5.23 8.97 -15.72
C PHE A 101 -3.89 8.52 -15.10
N LEU A 102 -3.84 7.37 -14.43
CA LEU A 102 -2.61 6.90 -13.79
C LEU A 102 -1.47 6.73 -14.81
N THR A 103 -1.70 5.99 -15.90
CA THR A 103 -0.69 5.79 -16.95
C THR A 103 -0.24 7.10 -17.60
N GLY A 104 -1.15 8.06 -17.79
CA GLY A 104 -0.83 9.39 -18.33
C GLY A 104 0.07 10.23 -17.42
N GLN A 105 0.17 9.91 -16.13
CA GLN A 105 1.08 10.57 -15.20
C GLN A 105 2.54 10.18 -15.43
N GLN A 106 2.81 9.02 -16.03
CA GLN A 106 4.16 8.51 -16.20
C GLN A 106 5.05 9.46 -17.03
N CYS A 107 6.29 9.60 -16.59
CA CYS A 107 7.36 10.31 -17.27
C CYS A 107 7.98 9.46 -18.39
N ALA A 108 8.70 10.10 -19.30
CA ALA A 108 9.20 9.42 -20.50
C ALA A 108 10.31 8.40 -20.22
N ASP A 109 11.00 8.55 -19.09
CA ASP A 109 12.01 7.66 -18.50
C ASP A 109 11.39 6.55 -17.62
N GLY A 110 10.09 6.60 -17.35
CA GLY A 110 9.36 5.60 -16.60
C GLY A 110 8.99 6.01 -15.18
N GLY A 111 9.57 7.08 -14.64
CA GLY A 111 9.26 7.58 -13.31
C GLY A 111 7.89 8.26 -13.22
N PHE A 112 7.48 8.59 -12.00
CA PHE A 112 6.25 9.34 -11.72
C PHE A 112 6.55 10.42 -10.70
N ALA A 113 6.10 11.65 -10.95
CA ALA A 113 5.93 12.65 -9.90
C ALA A 113 4.67 12.37 -9.07
N ALA A 114 4.56 12.95 -7.87
CA ALA A 114 3.37 12.85 -7.03
C ALA A 114 2.08 13.26 -7.79
N TYR A 115 2.16 14.31 -8.61
CA TYR A 115 1.13 14.70 -9.56
C TYR A 115 1.68 15.65 -10.64
N ARG A 116 1.10 15.55 -11.84
CA ARG A 116 1.42 16.40 -13.00
C ARG A 116 0.13 17.05 -13.48
N ALA A 117 0.00 18.35 -13.23
CA ALA A 117 -1.17 19.11 -13.64
C ALA A 117 -1.28 19.27 -15.18
N ASP A 118 -0.17 19.13 -15.90
CA ASP A 118 -0.10 19.23 -17.37
C ASP A 118 0.84 18.14 -17.91
N VAL A 119 0.26 17.00 -18.28
CA VAL A 119 1.00 15.82 -18.75
C VAL A 119 1.61 16.02 -20.16
N ALA A 120 1.28 17.10 -20.86
CA ALA A 120 1.91 17.44 -22.13
C ALA A 120 3.29 18.08 -21.95
N LYS A 121 3.61 18.58 -20.74
CA LYS A 121 4.93 19.09 -20.42
C LYS A 121 5.89 17.95 -20.07
N PRO A 122 7.17 18.04 -20.48
CA PRO A 122 8.20 17.13 -19.98
C PRO A 122 8.21 17.09 -18.45
N CYS A 123 8.58 15.95 -17.89
CA CYS A 123 8.77 15.84 -16.45
C CYS A 123 9.97 16.68 -16.00
N ASP A 124 9.86 17.16 -14.77
CA ASP A 124 11.01 17.64 -14.02
C ASP A 124 11.55 16.44 -13.23
N GLU A 125 12.75 15.99 -13.57
CA GLU A 125 13.42 14.85 -12.90
C GLU A 125 13.49 15.05 -11.39
N ALA A 126 13.63 16.30 -10.92
CA ALA A 126 13.68 16.60 -9.49
C ALA A 126 12.33 16.49 -8.78
N ALA A 127 11.22 16.43 -9.53
CA ALA A 127 9.87 16.26 -9.00
C ALA A 127 9.40 14.81 -9.03
N GLU A 128 10.18 13.90 -9.62
CA GLU A 128 9.87 12.47 -9.61
C GLU A 128 10.01 11.89 -8.19
N ASP A 129 9.15 10.94 -7.90
CA ASP A 129 8.84 10.44 -6.57
C ASP A 129 8.88 8.91 -6.61
N THR A 130 9.77 8.33 -5.81
CA THR A 130 9.98 6.89 -5.72
C THR A 130 8.70 6.17 -5.26
N ASN A 131 7.97 6.76 -4.33
CA ASN A 131 6.79 6.17 -3.70
C ASN A 131 5.60 6.18 -4.65
N ALA A 132 5.42 7.31 -5.35
CA ALA A 132 4.44 7.44 -6.43
C ALA A 132 4.71 6.40 -7.53
N THR A 133 5.97 6.27 -7.96
CA THR A 133 6.38 5.31 -8.99
C THR A 133 6.13 3.88 -8.55
N ALA A 134 6.56 3.51 -7.34
CA ALA A 134 6.37 2.18 -6.79
C ALA A 134 4.88 1.81 -6.61
N ALA A 135 4.07 2.73 -6.10
CA ALA A 135 2.62 2.52 -5.97
C ALA A 135 1.95 2.35 -7.35
N ALA A 136 2.34 3.17 -8.34
CA ALA A 136 1.83 3.06 -9.70
C ALA A 136 2.19 1.71 -10.35
N VAL A 137 3.43 1.25 -10.19
CA VAL A 137 3.87 -0.08 -10.67
C VAL A 137 2.99 -1.19 -10.08
N GLN A 138 2.75 -1.18 -8.76
CA GLN A 138 1.90 -2.17 -8.10
C GLN A 138 0.46 -2.14 -8.63
N ALA A 139 -0.13 -0.95 -8.73
CA ALA A 139 -1.50 -0.77 -9.21
C ALA A 139 -1.66 -1.19 -10.68
N LEU A 140 -0.76 -0.76 -11.56
CA LEU A 140 -0.81 -1.09 -12.99
C LEU A 140 -0.54 -2.57 -13.25
N SER A 141 0.32 -3.22 -12.44
CA SER A 141 0.50 -4.67 -12.44
C SER A 141 -0.81 -5.39 -12.09
N ALA A 142 -1.47 -4.96 -11.00
CA ALA A 142 -2.73 -5.57 -10.53
C ALA A 142 -3.92 -5.35 -11.47
N VAL A 143 -3.98 -4.20 -12.16
CA VAL A 143 -4.99 -3.90 -13.18
C VAL A 143 -4.79 -4.76 -14.42
N GLY A 144 -3.55 -4.97 -14.85
CA GLY A 144 -3.19 -5.70 -16.06
C GLY A 144 -3.37 -4.86 -17.34
N GLY A 145 -2.78 -5.33 -18.44
CA GLY A 145 -2.82 -4.64 -19.74
C GLY A 145 -1.76 -3.54 -19.91
N GLU A 146 -1.17 -3.05 -18.82
CA GLU A 146 -0.23 -1.92 -18.81
C GLU A 146 1.24 -2.34 -18.73
N ARG A 147 1.60 -3.44 -19.41
CA ARG A 147 2.93 -4.08 -19.29
C ARG A 147 4.10 -3.15 -19.58
N LYS A 148 3.95 -2.24 -20.55
CA LYS A 148 4.98 -1.29 -20.92
C LYS A 148 5.26 -0.29 -19.78
N ALA A 149 4.20 0.34 -19.27
CA ALA A 149 4.29 1.29 -18.18
C ALA A 149 4.90 0.64 -16.92
N VAL A 150 4.48 -0.58 -16.59
CA VAL A 150 5.04 -1.37 -15.49
C VAL A 150 6.55 -1.62 -15.69
N ALA A 151 6.96 -2.07 -16.87
CA ALA A 151 8.37 -2.37 -17.16
C ALA A 151 9.25 -1.10 -17.11
N GLU A 152 8.77 0.02 -17.62
CA GLU A 152 9.47 1.31 -17.59
C GLU A 152 9.60 1.83 -16.15
N GLY A 153 8.55 1.75 -15.34
CA GLY A 153 8.61 2.14 -13.93
C GLY A 153 9.56 1.26 -13.10
N VAL A 154 9.57 -0.05 -13.33
CA VAL A 154 10.53 -0.97 -12.68
C VAL A 154 11.96 -0.66 -13.10
N ALA A 155 12.20 -0.39 -14.39
CA ALA A 155 13.52 -0.03 -14.88
C ALA A 155 14.02 1.27 -14.22
N TRP A 156 13.16 2.30 -14.13
CA TRP A 156 13.48 3.55 -13.46
C TRP A 156 13.81 3.35 -11.97
N LEU A 157 13.01 2.56 -11.24
CA LEU A 157 13.29 2.25 -9.82
C LEU A 157 14.64 1.56 -9.64
N LYS A 158 15.02 0.65 -10.53
CA LYS A 158 16.33 -0.02 -10.52
C LYS A 158 17.48 0.93 -10.85
N GLU A 159 17.25 1.92 -11.73
CA GLU A 159 18.26 2.90 -12.13
C GLU A 159 18.59 3.90 -11.01
N ILE A 160 17.60 4.33 -10.25
CA ILE A 160 17.75 5.36 -9.20
C ILE A 160 18.07 4.80 -7.80
N GLN A 161 18.31 3.49 -7.68
CA GLN A 161 18.68 2.84 -6.42
C GLN A 161 20.01 3.41 -5.89
N ASN A 162 20.05 3.73 -4.59
CA ASN A 162 21.27 4.23 -3.93
C ASN A 162 22.33 3.12 -3.79
N GLU A 163 23.61 3.48 -3.66
CA GLU A 163 24.71 2.51 -3.51
C GLU A 163 24.61 1.64 -2.25
N ASP A 164 23.83 2.06 -1.25
CA ASP A 164 23.53 1.27 -0.05
C ASP A 164 22.41 0.24 -0.25
N GLY A 165 21.81 0.21 -1.45
CA GLY A 165 20.72 -0.70 -1.83
C GLY A 165 19.32 -0.14 -1.57
N GLY A 166 19.19 1.04 -0.99
CA GLY A 166 17.89 1.63 -0.64
C GLY A 166 17.42 2.72 -1.60
N TRP A 167 16.34 3.38 -1.20
CA TRP A 167 15.78 4.53 -1.90
C TRP A 167 15.38 5.63 -0.93
N GLY A 168 15.58 6.88 -1.36
CA GLY A 168 14.93 8.04 -0.76
C GLY A 168 13.63 8.39 -1.45
N PHE A 169 12.86 9.29 -0.83
CA PHE A 169 11.59 9.81 -1.35
C PHE A 169 11.71 10.36 -2.80
N ASN A 170 12.76 11.16 -3.06
CA ASN A 170 13.13 11.60 -4.40
C ASN A 170 14.46 10.98 -4.84
N PRO A 171 14.72 10.84 -6.15
CA PRO A 171 15.98 10.35 -6.69
C PRO A 171 17.20 11.08 -6.10
N GLY A 172 18.22 10.30 -5.69
CA GLY A 172 19.44 10.82 -5.07
C GLY A 172 19.29 11.35 -3.64
N GLY A 173 18.08 11.26 -3.05
CA GLY A 173 17.86 11.51 -1.63
C GLY A 173 18.41 10.39 -0.74
N PRO A 174 18.65 10.67 0.56
CA PRO A 174 19.09 9.64 1.50
C PRO A 174 18.07 8.52 1.61
N THR A 175 18.56 7.29 1.69
CA THR A 175 17.75 6.10 1.89
C THR A 175 16.84 6.23 3.11
N ASP A 176 15.57 5.88 2.94
CA ASP A 176 14.57 5.83 4.01
C ASP A 176 13.76 4.53 3.98
N ALA A 177 13.25 4.14 5.14
CA ALA A 177 12.57 2.86 5.31
C ALA A 177 11.24 2.78 4.54
N ASN A 178 10.50 3.89 4.45
CA ASN A 178 9.19 3.91 3.80
C ASN A 178 9.34 3.72 2.29
N SER A 179 10.25 4.48 1.68
CA SER A 179 10.49 4.47 0.25
C SER A 179 11.12 3.16 -0.18
N THR A 180 12.09 2.66 0.57
CA THR A 180 12.68 1.34 0.32
C THR A 180 11.62 0.24 0.43
N ALA A 181 10.76 0.28 1.45
CA ALA A 181 9.71 -0.72 1.63
C ALA A 181 8.68 -0.76 0.49
N VAL A 182 8.20 0.41 0.02
CA VAL A 182 7.22 0.43 -1.08
C VAL A 182 7.85 -0.02 -2.40
N VAL A 183 9.14 0.24 -2.64
CA VAL A 183 9.87 -0.29 -3.81
C VAL A 183 10.02 -1.81 -3.75
N VAL A 184 10.37 -2.37 -2.59
CA VAL A 184 10.37 -3.83 -2.39
C VAL A 184 9.02 -4.42 -2.76
N GLY A 185 7.92 -3.81 -2.30
CA GLY A 185 6.57 -4.20 -2.67
C GLY A 185 6.27 -4.11 -4.17
N ALA A 186 6.81 -3.10 -4.86
CA ALA A 186 6.67 -2.95 -6.31
C ALA A 186 7.42 -4.03 -7.10
N LEU A 187 8.65 -4.35 -6.70
CA LEU A 187 9.44 -5.43 -7.29
C LEU A 187 8.74 -6.78 -7.09
N ALA A 188 8.30 -7.07 -5.87
CA ALA A 188 7.57 -8.30 -5.57
C ALA A 188 6.26 -8.43 -6.36
N ALA A 189 5.49 -7.33 -6.52
CA ALA A 189 4.23 -7.32 -7.25
C ALA A 189 4.36 -7.60 -8.76
N VAL A 190 5.57 -7.50 -9.32
CA VAL A 190 5.86 -7.86 -10.73
C VAL A 190 6.62 -9.18 -10.85
N GLY A 191 6.82 -9.90 -9.73
CA GLY A 191 7.51 -11.19 -9.68
C GLY A 191 9.02 -11.11 -9.77
N GLU A 192 9.61 -9.93 -9.53
CA GLU A 192 11.06 -9.79 -9.35
C GLU A 192 11.44 -10.25 -7.93
N GLU A 193 12.69 -10.69 -7.77
CA GLU A 193 13.28 -11.04 -6.48
C GLU A 193 13.96 -9.78 -5.91
N PRO A 194 13.37 -9.08 -4.92
CA PRO A 194 13.88 -7.77 -4.47
C PRO A 194 15.33 -7.82 -4.02
N GLU A 195 15.76 -8.92 -3.39
CA GLU A 195 17.14 -9.16 -2.93
C GLU A 195 18.17 -9.19 -4.06
N LYS A 196 17.75 -9.42 -5.31
CA LYS A 196 18.63 -9.43 -6.49
C LYS A 196 18.77 -8.05 -7.15
N THR A 197 17.95 -7.10 -6.74
CA THR A 197 18.03 -5.71 -7.23
C THR A 197 19.09 -4.99 -6.40
N THR A 198 20.30 -4.87 -6.95
CA THR A 198 21.45 -4.34 -6.21
C THR A 198 22.09 -3.15 -6.93
N ALA A 199 22.53 -2.18 -6.14
CA ALA A 199 23.36 -1.06 -6.55
C ALA A 199 24.51 -0.92 -5.55
N GLY A 200 25.73 -0.65 -6.02
CA GLY A 200 26.92 -0.58 -5.15
C GLY A 200 27.28 -1.89 -4.41
N GLY A 201 26.54 -2.97 -4.64
CA GLY A 201 26.65 -4.23 -3.90
C GLY A 201 25.67 -4.38 -2.74
N GLY A 202 24.88 -3.35 -2.42
CA GLY A 202 23.80 -3.41 -1.43
C GLY A 202 22.46 -3.81 -2.05
N SER A 203 21.66 -4.58 -1.31
CA SER A 203 20.28 -4.93 -1.61
C SER A 203 19.28 -4.08 -0.82
N PRO A 204 17.98 -4.10 -1.16
CA PRO A 204 16.95 -3.38 -0.41
C PRO A 204 16.85 -3.82 1.05
N TYR A 205 17.12 -5.10 1.31
CA TYR A 205 17.08 -5.66 2.65
C TYR A 205 18.32 -5.29 3.47
N ASP A 206 19.48 -5.14 2.83
CA ASP A 206 20.67 -4.59 3.50
C ASP A 206 20.41 -3.14 3.94
N ALA A 207 19.84 -2.33 3.04
CA ALA A 207 19.44 -0.96 3.36
C ALA A 207 18.46 -0.89 4.53
N LEU A 208 17.37 -1.68 4.50
CA LEU A 208 16.41 -1.75 5.60
C LEU A 208 17.05 -2.21 6.91
N ALA A 209 17.96 -3.19 6.87
CA ALA A 209 18.66 -3.65 8.07
C ALA A 209 19.46 -2.52 8.75
N THR A 210 20.04 -1.59 7.98
CA THR A 210 20.73 -0.42 8.58
C THR A 210 19.81 0.57 9.30
N LEU A 211 18.50 0.52 9.01
CA LEU A 211 17.48 1.38 9.62
C LEU A 211 16.75 0.69 10.77
N GLN A 212 17.02 -0.59 11.03
CA GLN A 212 16.39 -1.34 12.10
C GLN A 212 17.11 -1.13 13.43
N LEU A 213 16.33 -0.92 14.50
CA LEU A 213 16.82 -0.87 15.86
C LEU A 213 17.14 -2.30 16.35
N GLY A 214 18.43 -2.64 16.28
CA GLY A 214 18.98 -3.94 16.67
C GLY A 214 19.17 -4.14 18.19
N CYS A 215 20.07 -5.07 18.56
CA CYS A 215 20.20 -5.56 19.94
C CYS A 215 20.69 -4.53 20.96
N ASP A 216 21.43 -3.52 20.49
CA ASP A 216 21.91 -2.41 21.30
C ASP A 216 20.80 -1.40 21.65
N ALA A 217 19.64 -1.46 21.00
CA ALA A 217 18.49 -0.63 21.34
C ALA A 217 17.83 -1.06 22.66
N LYS A 218 17.04 -0.14 23.25
CA LYS A 218 16.23 -0.45 24.44
C LYS A 218 15.31 -1.61 24.13
N LYS A 219 15.07 -2.51 25.09
CA LYS A 219 14.27 -3.72 24.89
C LYS A 219 12.89 -3.47 24.24
N ALA A 220 12.23 -2.36 24.56
CA ALA A 220 10.93 -1.98 24.02
C ALA A 220 10.98 -1.36 22.61
N GLU A 221 12.18 -1.05 22.10
CA GLU A 221 12.40 -0.40 20.81
C GLU A 221 13.05 -1.35 19.79
N ARG A 222 13.46 -2.55 20.22
CA ARG A 222 14.07 -3.55 19.35
C ARG A 222 13.10 -4.01 18.27
N GLY A 223 13.61 -4.15 17.06
CA GLY A 223 12.84 -4.56 15.88
C GLY A 223 12.12 -3.40 15.17
N ALA A 224 11.93 -2.26 15.85
CA ALA A 224 11.41 -1.06 15.20
C ALA A 224 12.35 -0.59 14.10
N TYR A 225 11.81 0.11 13.11
CA TYR A 225 12.58 0.80 12.10
C TYR A 225 12.52 2.30 12.34
N ALA A 226 13.64 2.97 12.12
CA ALA A 226 13.65 4.41 11.93
C ALA A 226 13.15 4.76 10.54
N TYR A 227 12.62 5.97 10.38
CA TYR A 227 12.35 6.51 9.04
C TYR A 227 13.67 6.71 8.29
N GLN A 228 14.59 7.45 8.92
CA GLN A 228 15.96 7.73 8.49
C GLN A 228 16.84 7.88 9.74
N PRO A 229 18.17 7.74 9.62
CA PRO A 229 19.09 8.15 10.67
C PRO A 229 19.08 9.69 10.84
N GLU A 230 19.28 10.15 12.08
CA GLU A 230 19.63 11.54 12.35
C GLU A 230 21.03 11.88 11.82
N ASP A 231 21.39 13.17 11.83
CA ASP A 231 22.71 13.66 11.37
C ASP A 231 23.91 12.99 12.06
N ASP A 232 23.73 12.50 13.30
CA ASP A 232 24.75 11.78 14.07
C ASP A 232 24.71 10.25 13.90
N GLY A 233 23.81 9.75 13.04
CA GLY A 233 23.58 8.33 12.80
C GLY A 233 22.62 7.67 13.79
N ALA A 234 22.05 8.41 14.74
CA ALA A 234 21.11 7.82 15.69
C ALA A 234 19.80 7.40 15.00
N LEU A 235 19.27 6.24 15.43
CA LEU A 235 17.99 5.71 14.98
C LEU A 235 16.93 5.91 16.06
N PHE A 236 15.77 6.43 15.67
CA PHE A 236 14.60 6.56 16.53
C PHE A 236 13.45 5.72 16.00
N PRO A 237 12.75 4.97 16.86
CA PRO A 237 11.68 4.09 16.40
C PRO A 237 10.54 4.90 15.78
N ASN A 238 10.07 4.47 14.62
CA ASN A 238 8.96 5.08 13.89
C ASN A 238 7.91 4.01 13.55
N ASP A 239 6.68 4.20 14.03
CA ASP A 239 5.63 3.18 13.96
C ASP A 239 5.19 2.90 12.50
N TYR A 240 5.06 3.95 11.67
CA TYR A 240 4.70 3.81 10.26
C TYR A 240 5.83 3.16 9.45
N ALA A 241 7.08 3.58 9.66
CA ALA A 241 8.24 2.99 9.02
C ALA A 241 8.41 1.52 9.38
N THR A 242 8.14 1.16 10.63
CA THR A 242 8.13 -0.23 11.06
C THR A 242 7.05 -1.02 10.33
N ALA A 243 5.82 -0.50 10.25
CA ALA A 243 4.74 -1.17 9.52
C ALA A 243 5.06 -1.37 8.03
N ALA A 244 5.63 -0.36 7.36
CA ALA A 244 6.06 -0.45 5.97
C ALA A 244 7.18 -1.50 5.78
N ALA A 245 8.23 -1.44 6.61
CA ALA A 245 9.36 -2.36 6.53
C ALA A 245 8.96 -3.83 6.83
N VAL A 246 8.05 -4.05 7.79
CA VAL A 246 7.49 -5.38 8.06
C VAL A 246 6.75 -5.91 6.83
N LEU A 247 5.89 -5.10 6.22
CA LEU A 247 5.19 -5.50 5.00
C LEU A 247 6.17 -5.89 3.88
N ALA A 248 7.20 -5.09 3.66
CA ALA A 248 8.25 -5.38 2.68
C ALA A 248 9.05 -6.66 2.99
N GLY A 249 9.37 -6.91 4.26
CA GLY A 249 10.10 -8.11 4.71
C GLY A 249 9.32 -9.41 4.51
N THR A 250 7.99 -9.34 4.39
CA THR A 250 7.15 -10.50 4.01
C THR A 250 7.15 -10.78 2.49
N GLY A 251 7.84 -9.96 1.70
CA GLY A 251 7.79 -10.01 0.24
C GLY A 251 6.45 -9.54 -0.33
N SER A 252 5.67 -8.79 0.44
CA SER A 252 4.35 -8.28 0.04
C SER A 252 4.39 -6.78 -0.25
N GLY A 253 3.52 -6.33 -1.16
CA GLY A 253 3.29 -4.92 -1.44
C GLY A 253 1.99 -4.38 -0.82
N LEU A 254 1.61 -3.17 -1.21
CA LEU A 254 0.38 -2.48 -0.80
C LEU A 254 -0.89 -3.33 -1.07
N GLY A 255 -0.83 -4.17 -2.10
CA GLY A 255 -1.91 -5.09 -2.47
C GLY A 255 -1.87 -6.46 -1.80
N ALA A 256 -1.21 -6.64 -0.65
CA ALA A 256 -1.04 -7.96 0.01
C ALA A 256 -2.34 -8.78 0.13
N GLY A 257 -3.50 -8.13 0.37
CA GLY A 257 -4.82 -8.78 0.43
C GLY A 257 -5.32 -9.39 -0.88
N LEU A 258 -4.67 -9.12 -2.02
CA LEU A 258 -4.98 -9.76 -3.31
C LEU A 258 -4.61 -11.24 -3.33
N ALA A 259 -3.63 -11.65 -2.53
CA ALA A 259 -3.25 -13.04 -2.37
C ALA A 259 -4.18 -13.72 -1.36
N LYS A 260 -5.27 -14.34 -1.82
CA LYS A 260 -6.12 -15.16 -0.95
C LYS A 260 -5.32 -16.37 -0.43
N GLY A 261 -5.07 -16.44 0.87
CA GLY A 261 -4.55 -17.68 1.47
C GLY A 261 -4.11 -17.56 2.93
N GLY A 262 -4.93 -18.04 3.85
CA GLY A 262 -4.75 -19.37 4.48
C GLY A 262 -3.42 -19.72 5.15
N GLY A 263 -2.56 -18.73 5.44
CA GLY A 263 -1.39 -18.91 6.27
C GLY A 263 -1.78 -19.44 7.65
N LYS A 264 -0.88 -20.19 8.30
CA LYS A 264 -1.07 -20.51 9.71
C LYS A 264 -1.03 -19.20 10.49
N ASP A 265 -2.01 -19.01 11.37
CA ASP A 265 -2.00 -17.89 12.30
C ASP A 265 -0.92 -18.16 13.36
N GLU A 266 0.22 -17.49 13.21
CA GLU A 266 1.37 -17.65 14.09
C GLU A 266 1.38 -16.54 15.14
N PRO A 267 1.61 -16.87 16.43
CA PRO A 267 1.79 -15.86 17.46
C PRO A 267 2.93 -14.91 17.10
N VAL A 268 2.72 -13.63 17.37
CA VAL A 268 3.81 -12.65 17.27
C VAL A 268 4.75 -12.86 18.45
N GLU A 269 5.96 -13.34 18.19
CA GLU A 269 6.97 -13.57 19.22
C GLU A 269 8.10 -12.56 19.08
N ALA A 270 8.39 -11.83 20.16
CA ALA A 270 9.64 -11.08 20.28
C ALA A 270 10.77 -12.09 20.47
N GLY A 271 11.28 -12.64 19.38
CA GLY A 271 12.36 -13.62 19.38
C GLY A 271 13.60 -13.16 20.14
N ALA A 272 14.58 -14.06 20.29
CA ALA A 272 15.90 -13.63 20.73
C ALA A 272 16.44 -12.60 19.74
N CYS A 273 17.09 -11.54 20.25
CA CYS A 273 17.67 -10.55 19.35
C CYS A 273 18.82 -11.16 18.57
N THR A 274 18.82 -10.95 17.25
CA THR A 274 19.81 -11.47 16.30
C THR A 274 20.56 -10.29 15.69
N GLU A 275 21.90 -10.38 15.62
CA GLU A 275 22.76 -9.31 15.09
C GLU A 275 22.75 -9.22 13.55
N ASP A 276 22.44 -10.33 12.87
CA ASP A 276 22.38 -10.44 11.41
C ASP A 276 21.15 -11.25 11.00
N PRO A 277 19.93 -10.69 11.19
CA PRO A 277 18.69 -11.39 10.89
C PRO A 277 18.48 -11.51 9.38
N SER A 278 17.91 -12.62 8.94
CA SER A 278 17.31 -12.70 7.60
C SER A 278 16.17 -11.67 7.47
N PRO A 279 15.77 -11.29 6.24
CA PRO A 279 14.66 -10.35 6.03
C PRO A 279 13.35 -10.76 6.74
N ALA A 280 13.07 -12.06 6.79
CA ALA A 280 11.90 -12.59 7.49
C ALA A 280 12.04 -12.44 9.01
N GLU A 281 13.19 -12.77 9.59
CA GLU A 281 13.45 -12.57 11.04
C GLU A 281 13.41 -11.08 11.42
N ALA A 282 13.90 -10.21 10.54
CA ALA A 282 13.83 -8.76 10.71
C ALA A 282 12.38 -8.25 10.66
N ALA A 283 11.54 -8.82 9.77
CA ALA A 283 10.11 -8.54 9.71
C ALA A 283 9.38 -9.02 10.98
N ASP A 284 9.67 -10.23 11.47
CA ASP A 284 9.08 -10.77 12.70
C ASP A 284 9.44 -9.91 13.93
N ALA A 285 10.69 -9.42 14.01
CA ALA A 285 11.09 -8.50 15.06
C ALA A 285 10.32 -7.17 15.00
N GLY A 286 10.09 -6.64 13.80
CA GLY A 286 9.24 -5.46 13.60
C GLY A 286 7.78 -5.71 13.92
N ALA A 287 7.24 -6.89 13.56
CA ALA A 287 5.89 -7.30 13.92
C ALA A 287 5.72 -7.39 15.44
N ALA A 288 6.71 -7.91 16.15
CA ALA A 288 6.74 -7.95 17.61
C ALA A 288 6.75 -6.56 18.26
N TYR A 289 7.50 -5.62 17.68
CA TYR A 289 7.45 -4.22 18.10
C TYR A 289 6.04 -3.64 17.89
N LEU A 290 5.45 -3.80 16.71
CA LEU A 290 4.11 -3.29 16.39
C LEU A 290 3.05 -3.88 17.32
N ALA A 291 3.06 -5.19 17.54
CA ALA A 291 2.12 -5.86 18.44
C ALA A 291 2.21 -5.32 19.88
N GLN A 292 3.43 -5.07 20.38
CA GLN A 292 3.61 -4.44 21.69
C GLN A 292 3.05 -3.01 21.73
N LYS A 293 3.33 -2.21 20.70
CA LYS A 293 2.87 -0.83 20.59
C LYS A 293 1.35 -0.72 20.50
N LEU A 294 0.73 -1.55 19.67
CA LEU A 294 -0.71 -1.65 19.52
C LEU A 294 -1.39 -2.08 20.82
N ALA A 295 -0.86 -3.10 21.50
CA ALA A 295 -1.39 -3.53 22.80
C ALA A 295 -1.28 -2.44 23.88
N ALA A 296 -0.19 -1.67 23.87
CA ALA A 296 -0.02 -0.55 24.79
C ALA A 296 -0.92 0.65 24.46
N GLY A 297 -1.31 0.79 23.20
CA GLY A 297 -2.20 1.83 22.69
C GLY A 297 -3.65 1.40 22.56
N ASP A 298 -4.14 0.39 23.28
CA ASP A 298 -5.54 -0.07 23.18
C ASP A 298 -5.99 -0.36 21.72
N GLY A 299 -5.09 -0.94 20.92
CA GLY A 299 -5.32 -1.35 19.54
C GLY A 299 -5.02 -0.31 18.46
N HIS A 300 -4.33 0.79 18.81
CA HIS A 300 -3.90 1.77 17.80
C HIS A 300 -2.47 2.24 18.00
N LEU A 301 -1.90 2.74 16.91
CA LEU A 301 -0.64 3.47 16.92
C LEU A 301 -0.91 4.96 17.14
N PRO A 302 -0.09 5.65 17.94
CA PRO A 302 -0.20 7.09 18.11
C PRO A 302 0.39 7.85 16.91
N MET A 303 -0.02 9.10 16.72
CA MET A 303 0.65 10.01 15.80
C MET A 303 2.12 10.19 16.21
N VAL A 304 3.03 10.11 15.23
CA VAL A 304 4.46 10.41 15.45
C VAL A 304 4.65 11.84 15.98
N THR A 305 3.83 12.77 15.48
CA THR A 305 3.79 14.16 15.94
C THR A 305 2.36 14.57 16.26
N GLY A 306 2.16 15.14 17.45
CA GLY A 306 0.85 15.61 17.90
C GLY A 306 0.17 14.66 18.89
N GLU A 307 -1.11 14.89 19.13
CA GLU A 307 -1.93 14.09 20.04
C GLU A 307 -2.93 13.24 19.25
N GLY A 308 -3.24 12.06 19.77
CA GLY A 308 -4.28 11.18 19.24
C GLY A 308 -3.77 10.03 18.37
N PRO A 309 -4.70 9.23 17.85
CA PRO A 309 -4.38 8.05 17.08
C PRO A 309 -3.93 8.39 15.65
N ASP A 310 -3.06 7.55 15.11
CA ASP A 310 -2.71 7.51 13.69
C ASP A 310 -3.48 6.38 13.00
N HIS A 311 -4.63 6.73 12.40
CA HIS A 311 -5.47 5.77 11.68
C HIS A 311 -4.75 5.12 10.50
N ASN A 312 -3.89 5.88 9.81
CA ASN A 312 -3.17 5.37 8.64
C ASN A 312 -2.11 4.37 9.06
N ALA A 313 -1.26 4.71 10.03
CA ALA A 313 -0.24 3.80 10.54
C ALA A 313 -0.89 2.55 11.14
N THR A 314 -2.01 2.71 11.86
CA THR A 314 -2.76 1.56 12.41
C THR A 314 -3.28 0.64 11.30
N ALA A 315 -3.85 1.18 10.22
CA ALA A 315 -4.33 0.37 9.09
C ALA A 315 -3.19 -0.30 8.30
N VAL A 316 -2.04 0.35 8.15
CA VAL A 316 -0.85 -0.28 7.53
C VAL A 316 -0.23 -1.34 8.44
N ALA A 317 -0.28 -1.16 9.77
CA ALA A 317 0.15 -2.19 10.72
C ALA A 317 -0.75 -3.44 10.65
N VAL A 318 -2.07 -3.27 10.46
CA VAL A 318 -2.99 -4.39 10.19
C VAL A 318 -2.52 -5.18 8.96
N LEU A 319 -2.26 -4.48 7.85
CA LEU A 319 -1.76 -5.10 6.60
C LEU A 319 -0.45 -5.86 6.82
N ALA A 320 0.52 -5.23 7.50
CA ALA A 320 1.83 -5.80 7.75
C ALA A 320 1.77 -7.07 8.62
N LEU A 321 1.01 -7.02 9.72
CA LEU A 321 0.82 -8.16 10.62
C LEU A 321 0.10 -9.33 9.91
N ALA A 322 -0.95 -9.02 9.15
CA ALA A 322 -1.66 -10.03 8.39
C ALA A 322 -0.78 -10.68 7.31
N ALA A 323 0.01 -9.89 6.57
CA ALA A 323 0.95 -10.40 5.57
C ALA A 323 2.04 -11.30 6.18
N GLY A 324 2.45 -11.02 7.42
CA GLY A 324 3.37 -11.85 8.21
C GLY A 324 2.76 -13.12 8.80
N GLY A 325 1.48 -13.42 8.52
CA GLY A 325 0.80 -14.58 9.08
C GLY A 325 0.32 -14.40 10.52
N HIS A 326 0.35 -13.18 11.06
CA HIS A 326 -0.09 -12.86 12.42
C HIS A 326 -1.55 -12.37 12.46
N GLY A 327 -2.45 -13.15 11.86
CA GLY A 327 -3.85 -12.77 11.68
C GLY A 327 -4.57 -12.40 12.98
N SER A 328 -4.31 -13.12 14.08
CA SER A 328 -4.88 -12.78 15.38
C SER A 328 -4.40 -11.42 15.91
N ALA A 329 -3.12 -11.09 15.72
CA ALA A 329 -2.58 -9.79 16.12
C ALA A 329 -3.07 -8.65 15.21
N ALA A 330 -3.38 -8.93 13.94
CA ALA A 330 -3.94 -7.96 13.00
C ALA A 330 -5.44 -7.65 13.24
N ARG A 331 -6.23 -8.63 13.70
CA ARG A 331 -7.69 -8.45 13.91
C ARG A 331 -8.03 -7.47 15.03
N GLU A 332 -7.22 -7.40 16.09
CA GLU A 332 -7.46 -6.50 17.21
C GLU A 332 -7.41 -5.01 16.78
N PRO A 333 -6.34 -4.52 16.13
CA PRO A 333 -6.26 -3.13 15.66
C PRO A 333 -7.24 -2.84 14.51
N TYR A 334 -7.56 -3.83 13.66
CA TYR A 334 -8.64 -3.67 12.70
C TYR A 334 -9.99 -3.45 13.41
N GLY A 335 -10.28 -4.23 14.44
CA GLY A 335 -11.47 -4.03 15.27
C GLY A 335 -11.47 -2.68 15.97
N TRP A 336 -10.31 -2.13 16.33
CA TRP A 336 -10.22 -0.74 16.82
C TRP A 336 -10.62 0.25 15.73
N LEU A 337 -10.13 0.11 14.49
CA LEU A 337 -10.52 0.96 13.35
C LEU A 337 -12.04 0.97 13.15
N GLU A 338 -12.71 -0.17 13.31
CA GLU A 338 -14.18 -0.27 13.21
C GLU A 338 -14.94 0.42 14.35
N ARG A 339 -14.37 0.42 15.57
CA ARG A 339 -15.03 0.96 16.77
C ARG A 339 -14.73 2.44 16.99
N ASP A 340 -13.58 2.92 16.52
CA ASP A 340 -13.18 4.30 16.72
C ASP A 340 -14.04 5.26 15.90
N LYS A 341 -14.49 6.34 16.55
CA LYS A 341 -15.39 7.33 15.93
C LYS A 341 -14.64 8.27 14.97
N GLY A 342 -13.32 8.36 15.11
CA GLY A 342 -12.44 9.15 14.26
C GLY A 342 -12.22 8.50 12.89
N THR A 343 -12.24 7.17 12.79
CA THR A 343 -11.88 6.46 11.55
C THR A 343 -12.71 6.88 10.34
N LEU A 344 -14.04 6.91 10.48
CA LEU A 344 -14.92 7.33 9.38
C LEU A 344 -14.79 8.83 9.07
N SER A 345 -14.42 9.65 10.05
CA SER A 345 -14.17 11.07 9.82
C SER A 345 -12.86 11.29 9.06
N TRP A 346 -11.84 10.49 9.37
CA TRP A 346 -10.54 10.49 8.70
C TRP A 346 -10.62 10.00 7.25
N SER A 347 -11.43 8.96 6.98
CA SER A 347 -11.54 8.38 5.64
C SER A 347 -12.55 9.06 4.73
N LYS A 348 -13.43 9.91 5.26
CA LYS A 348 -14.48 10.57 4.48
C LYS A 348 -13.89 11.34 3.30
N GLU A 349 -14.36 11.00 2.09
CA GLU A 349 -13.94 11.63 0.82
C GLU A 349 -12.42 11.57 0.55
N ASN A 350 -11.70 10.70 1.26
CA ASN A 350 -10.27 10.46 1.10
C ASN A 350 -10.05 9.08 0.44
N PRO A 351 -9.77 9.02 -0.88
CA PRO A 351 -9.64 7.76 -1.59
C PRO A 351 -8.51 6.87 -1.05
N ALA A 352 -7.38 7.46 -0.65
CA ALA A 352 -6.26 6.71 -0.10
C ALA A 352 -6.65 6.06 1.22
N ALA A 353 -7.28 6.81 2.13
CA ALA A 353 -7.73 6.27 3.42
C ALA A 353 -8.81 5.18 3.26
N LEU A 354 -9.80 5.39 2.37
CA LEU A 354 -10.81 4.39 2.06
C LEU A 354 -10.19 3.12 1.48
N ALA A 355 -9.27 3.26 0.52
CA ALA A 355 -8.56 2.15 -0.08
C ALA A 355 -7.72 1.37 0.94
N THR A 356 -6.97 2.06 1.81
CA THR A 356 -6.19 1.42 2.87
C THR A 356 -7.08 0.64 3.84
N LEU A 357 -8.26 1.17 4.20
CA LEU A 357 -9.22 0.44 5.04
C LEU A 357 -9.79 -0.81 4.34
N ILE A 358 -10.08 -0.74 3.04
CA ILE A 358 -10.53 -1.90 2.25
C ILE A 358 -9.44 -2.98 2.23
N LEU A 359 -8.21 -2.60 1.93
CA LEU A 359 -7.07 -3.53 1.90
C LEU A 359 -6.83 -4.16 3.28
N ALA A 360 -6.92 -3.36 4.36
CA ALA A 360 -6.81 -3.85 5.72
C ALA A 360 -7.93 -4.84 6.08
N ALA A 361 -9.17 -4.57 5.64
CA ALA A 361 -10.31 -5.48 5.81
C ALA A 361 -10.05 -6.82 5.10
N ASP A 362 -9.61 -6.77 3.85
CA ASP A 362 -9.28 -7.96 3.07
C ASP A 362 -8.19 -8.80 3.74
N ALA A 363 -7.17 -8.16 4.29
CA ALA A 363 -6.05 -8.84 4.92
C ALA A 363 -6.43 -9.59 6.21
N VAL A 364 -7.53 -9.20 6.88
CA VAL A 364 -8.05 -9.90 8.07
C VAL A 364 -9.31 -10.71 7.79
N ASP A 365 -9.65 -10.94 6.52
CA ASP A 365 -10.88 -11.61 6.07
C ASP A 365 -12.18 -10.95 6.58
N ALA A 366 -12.19 -9.63 6.77
CA ALA A 366 -13.37 -8.84 7.10
C ALA A 366 -14.13 -8.37 5.85
N ASP A 367 -15.40 -8.03 6.00
CA ASP A 367 -16.23 -7.52 4.89
C ASP A 367 -16.14 -5.98 4.82
N PRO A 368 -15.45 -5.40 3.82
CA PRO A 368 -15.32 -3.95 3.68
C PRO A 368 -16.65 -3.26 3.33
N SER A 369 -17.69 -4.00 2.93
CA SER A 369 -19.03 -3.45 2.68
C SER A 369 -19.86 -3.28 3.96
N ALA A 370 -19.40 -3.82 5.09
CA ALA A 370 -20.09 -3.81 6.38
C ALA A 370 -19.30 -3.11 7.50
N PHE A 371 -18.28 -2.31 7.14
CA PHE A 371 -17.37 -1.66 8.08
C PHE A 371 -18.09 -0.84 9.15
N ALA A 372 -17.62 -0.92 10.40
CA ALA A 372 -18.20 -0.19 11.54
C ALA A 372 -19.73 -0.36 11.69
N GLY A 373 -20.24 -1.56 11.38
CA GLY A 373 -21.66 -1.91 11.55
C GLY A 373 -22.58 -1.47 10.42
N GLY A 374 -22.05 -1.19 9.23
CA GLY A 374 -22.87 -0.98 8.02
C GLY A 374 -22.38 0.07 7.02
N THR A 375 -21.15 0.58 7.16
CA THR A 375 -20.55 1.47 6.17
C THR A 375 -19.94 0.67 5.03
N ASP A 376 -20.39 0.92 3.82
CA ASP A 376 -19.80 0.33 2.62
C ASP A 376 -18.59 1.16 2.17
N LEU A 377 -17.38 0.71 2.54
CA LEU A 377 -16.14 1.38 2.16
C LEU A 377 -15.90 1.31 0.65
N VAL A 378 -16.29 0.21 0.00
CA VAL A 378 -16.10 -0.01 -1.43
C VAL A 378 -16.97 0.96 -2.23
N ALA A 379 -18.26 1.07 -1.86
CA ALA A 379 -19.15 2.07 -2.45
C ALA A 379 -18.66 3.50 -2.17
N SER A 380 -18.17 3.78 -0.96
CA SER A 380 -17.63 5.09 -0.58
C SER A 380 -16.41 5.45 -1.44
N LEU A 381 -15.47 4.54 -1.64
CA LEU A 381 -14.31 4.73 -2.52
C LEU A 381 -14.76 4.99 -3.96
N ASN A 382 -15.63 4.13 -4.49
CA ASN A 382 -16.12 4.23 -5.86
C ASN A 382 -16.92 5.51 -6.12
N ALA A 383 -17.56 6.08 -5.10
CA ALA A 383 -18.26 7.37 -5.21
C ALA A 383 -17.30 8.57 -5.36
N THR A 384 -16.01 8.41 -5.08
CA THR A 384 -15.01 9.50 -5.20
C THR A 384 -14.41 9.64 -6.61
N GLY A 385 -14.78 8.79 -7.57
CA GLY A 385 -14.20 8.80 -8.91
C GLY A 385 -15.06 8.09 -9.96
N PRO A 386 -14.49 7.80 -11.15
CA PRO A 386 -15.15 6.99 -12.18
C PRO A 386 -15.66 5.65 -11.65
N GLN A 387 -16.79 5.16 -12.15
CA GLN A 387 -17.34 3.89 -11.66
C GLN A 387 -16.57 2.69 -12.26
N PRO A 388 -16.06 1.76 -11.42
CA PRO A 388 -15.53 0.51 -11.91
C PRO A 388 -16.66 -0.41 -12.41
N THR A 389 -16.28 -1.54 -13.00
CA THR A 389 -17.23 -2.58 -13.42
C THR A 389 -16.92 -3.89 -12.71
N ALA A 390 -17.94 -4.72 -12.49
CA ALA A 390 -17.71 -6.06 -11.97
C ALA A 390 -16.83 -6.87 -12.94
N GLU A 391 -15.84 -7.58 -12.41
CA GLU A 391 -15.11 -8.57 -13.20
C GLU A 391 -16.09 -9.67 -13.60
N LYS A 392 -16.37 -9.80 -14.90
CA LYS A 392 -17.08 -10.99 -15.41
C LYS A 392 -16.29 -12.22 -14.95
N PRO A 393 -16.96 -13.26 -14.39
CA PRO A 393 -16.31 -14.53 -14.15
C PRO A 393 -15.58 -14.95 -15.42
N ALA A 394 -14.34 -15.43 -15.29
CA ALA A 394 -13.68 -16.06 -16.41
C ALA A 394 -14.62 -17.16 -16.91
N THR A 395 -15.24 -16.95 -18.06
CA THR A 395 -15.85 -18.05 -18.79
C THR A 395 -14.69 -18.96 -19.12
N ASP A 396 -14.72 -20.20 -18.64
CA ASP A 396 -13.84 -21.26 -19.15
C ASP A 396 -13.75 -21.09 -20.67
N PRO A 397 -12.56 -21.23 -21.28
CA PRO A 397 -12.45 -21.14 -22.72
C PRO A 397 -13.48 -22.13 -23.28
N ALA A 398 -14.53 -21.59 -23.90
CA ALA A 398 -15.55 -22.38 -24.54
C ALA A 398 -14.79 -23.35 -25.43
N ALA A 399 -14.95 -24.65 -25.16
CA ALA A 399 -14.45 -25.67 -26.04
C ALA A 399 -14.88 -25.23 -27.44
N SER A 400 -13.89 -24.89 -28.27
CA SER A 400 -14.11 -24.57 -29.66
C SER A 400 -14.80 -25.78 -30.25
N GLU A 401 -16.11 -25.68 -30.47
CA GLU A 401 -16.79 -26.60 -31.38
C GLU A 401 -16.17 -26.34 -32.75
N GLU A 402 -15.21 -27.19 -33.11
CA GLU A 402 -14.76 -27.33 -34.48
C GLU A 402 -15.96 -27.80 -35.30
N SER A 403 -16.63 -26.84 -35.95
CA SER A 403 -17.47 -27.13 -37.11
C SER A 403 -16.55 -27.62 -38.23
N SER A 404 -16.43 -28.94 -38.35
CA SER A 404 -15.89 -29.58 -39.54
C SER A 404 -17.01 -29.70 -40.56
N ASP A 405 -17.00 -28.79 -41.54
CA ASP A 405 -17.70 -28.98 -42.80
C ASP A 405 -16.92 -30.04 -43.60
N ASP A 406 -17.50 -31.21 -43.80
CA ASP A 406 -17.10 -32.09 -44.90
C ASP A 406 -18.33 -32.84 -45.46
N ASP A 407 -18.70 -32.47 -46.68
CA ASP A 407 -19.74 -33.09 -47.50
C ASP A 407 -19.25 -34.44 -48.04
N GLY A 408 -20.00 -35.54 -47.82
CA GLY A 408 -19.69 -36.80 -48.50
C GLY A 408 -20.36 -38.10 -48.06
N GLY A 409 -21.69 -38.20 -48.20
CA GLY A 409 -22.47 -39.40 -48.58
C GLY A 409 -22.22 -40.81 -47.95
N GLY A 410 -23.27 -41.37 -47.31
CA GLY A 410 -23.52 -42.84 -47.25
C GLY A 410 -23.92 -43.39 -45.86
N PRO A 411 -24.87 -44.35 -45.75
CA PRO A 411 -25.74 -44.47 -44.57
C PRO A 411 -25.22 -45.45 -43.50
N GLY A 412 -25.31 -45.06 -42.22
CA GLY A 412 -25.02 -45.93 -41.08
C GLY A 412 -25.67 -45.41 -39.79
N VAL A 413 -26.81 -45.98 -39.43
CA VAL A 413 -27.58 -45.70 -38.22
C VAL A 413 -26.92 -46.31 -36.97
N ALA A 414 -26.87 -45.52 -35.89
CA ALA A 414 -26.89 -45.89 -34.47
C ALA A 414 -25.72 -46.69 -33.85
N VAL A 415 -24.80 -46.02 -33.14
CA VAL A 415 -24.11 -46.58 -31.95
C VAL A 415 -23.72 -45.47 -30.94
N TRP A 416 -24.66 -44.85 -30.24
CA TRP A 416 -24.35 -44.15 -28.96
C TRP A 416 -25.42 -44.37 -27.86
N SER A 417 -26.33 -45.33 -28.05
CA SER A 417 -27.28 -45.76 -27.00
C SER A 417 -26.73 -46.87 -26.09
N LEU A 418 -25.44 -47.22 -26.16
CA LEU A 418 -24.87 -48.36 -25.42
C LEU A 418 -23.97 -48.01 -24.22
N LEU A 419 -23.78 -46.72 -23.88
CA LEU A 419 -23.07 -46.34 -22.65
C LEU A 419 -23.97 -45.96 -21.48
N ALA A 420 -25.28 -45.74 -21.72
CA ALA A 420 -26.26 -45.50 -20.64
C ALA A 420 -26.86 -46.79 -20.06
N VAL A 421 -26.65 -47.96 -20.68
CA VAL A 421 -27.11 -49.27 -20.18
C VAL A 421 -26.00 -50.01 -19.40
N GLY A 422 -24.74 -49.62 -19.53
CA GLY A 422 -23.61 -50.25 -18.85
C GLY A 422 -23.46 -49.89 -17.36
N LEU A 423 -23.99 -48.74 -16.92
CA LEU A 423 -23.85 -48.28 -15.53
C LEU A 423 -25.00 -48.73 -14.60
N ALA A 424 -26.09 -49.29 -15.16
CA ALA A 424 -27.18 -49.88 -14.37
C ALA A 424 -27.01 -51.38 -14.08
N ALA A 425 -26.06 -52.07 -14.73
CA ALA A 425 -25.76 -53.49 -14.49
C ALA A 425 -24.62 -53.72 -13.47
N GLY A 426 -23.82 -52.69 -13.14
CA GLY A 426 -22.72 -52.78 -12.17
C GLY A 426 -23.13 -52.70 -10.69
N ALA A 427 -24.30 -52.13 -10.39
CA ALA A 427 -24.80 -52.00 -9.01
C ALA A 427 -25.55 -53.24 -8.48
N GLY A 428 -25.91 -54.20 -9.36
CA GLY A 428 -26.66 -55.41 -8.98
C GLY A 428 -25.79 -56.61 -8.57
N ILE A 429 -24.51 -56.66 -8.95
CA ILE A 429 -23.62 -57.81 -8.71
C ILE A 429 -22.85 -57.66 -7.37
N GLY A 430 -22.62 -56.43 -6.91
CA GLY A 430 -21.94 -56.15 -5.63
C GLY A 430 -22.74 -56.52 -4.36
N LEU A 431 -24.08 -56.50 -4.43
CA LEU A 431 -24.94 -56.77 -3.27
C LEU A 431 -25.23 -58.27 -3.04
N LEU A 432 -24.96 -59.16 -4.02
CA LEU A 432 -25.15 -60.61 -3.87
C LEU A 432 -23.89 -61.37 -3.42
N ALA A 433 -22.71 -60.73 -3.42
CA ALA A 433 -21.47 -61.32 -2.89
C ALA A 433 -21.28 -61.12 -1.37
N SER A 434 -21.95 -60.13 -0.76
CA SER A 434 -21.84 -59.84 0.68
C SER A 434 -22.75 -60.71 1.56
N ALA A 435 -23.85 -61.25 1.02
CA ALA A 435 -24.80 -62.07 1.77
C ALA A 435 -24.42 -63.57 1.90
N ARG A 436 -23.40 -64.07 1.18
CA ARG A 436 -22.95 -65.47 1.28
C ARG A 436 -21.76 -65.70 2.22
N ARG A 437 -21.11 -64.66 2.76
CA ARG A 437 -20.04 -64.81 3.77
C ARG A 437 -20.54 -64.89 5.22
N LYS A 438 -21.82 -64.67 5.49
CA LYS A 438 -22.41 -64.73 6.85
C LYS A 438 -23.10 -66.06 7.22
N LYS A 439 -22.93 -67.14 6.42
CA LYS A 439 -23.44 -68.49 6.75
C LYS A 439 -22.37 -69.58 6.81
N ARG A 440 -21.09 -69.22 6.86
CA ARG A 440 -19.98 -70.13 7.23
C ARG A 440 -18.94 -69.35 8.03
N ALA A 441 -19.31 -69.01 9.25
CA ALA A 441 -18.45 -68.78 10.41
C ALA A 441 -19.33 -68.97 11.65
#